data_AF-A0A2R6HXJ7-F1
#
_entry.id   AF-A0A2R6HXJ7-F1
#
_cell.length_a   1.000
_cell.length_b   1.000
_cell.length_c   1.000
_cell.angle_alpha   90.00
_cell.angle_beta   90.00
_cell.angle_gamma   90.00
#
_symmetry.space_group_name_H-M   'P 1'
#
loop_
_entity.id
_entity.type
_entity.pdbx_description
1 polymer ?
#
loop_
_entity_poly.entity_id
_entity_poly.type
_entity_poly.pdbx_seq_one_letter_code
_entity_poly.pdbx_strand_id
1 'polypeptide(L)'
;MRPSEDTITEGGLARPLFGLAETLIDFLPSEPGPLPAVESFSRRAGGAAANVAICLSRLDAAPSFLSNVAADGFGDFLVETLVSNGVSSELLTRDPSHETTLAFVTLLATGLGALGYVGVAPLLDLLPADAATAAGVVPLAADYMRVFFLGTPFLFGFFIFSALMRGYGDTRTPMVVMALSVGLNVALDPVLIFGWLGAPRLEVAGAAYATVISRGLASAIGLCVLFRTTRGPDVALRYLRLQYERVREIVSIGAPAALEQSTTALAMVALTGMVAAFGPPVVAAYGLGNRLISLVFLPAMGLGRATNTMVGQNLGAGESGRAERAVGLAAGAAAAVMLTVGVVALVAARPVVSVFMATGTDTATETIDLATDYLRIRAVEFAFIGVFQVLLGAYRGAGNTRTALGFSLVALWLGRVPMVYGFAFLAGLGATGIWIGMTTGHILGALAAGLWFTRGTWKEAVVDAPDAGPAAGATEPTEAELPEADPEAEGAGSRPDGGTTQQPES
;
A
#
# COMPACT_ATOMS: atom_id res chain seq x y z
N MET A 1 12.22 -51.20 11.31
CA MET A 1 12.57 -50.07 12.20
C MET A 1 14.10 -50.04 12.23
N ARG A 2 14.86 -49.14 11.58
CA ARG A 2 14.69 -47.84 10.90
C ARG A 2 15.29 -47.91 9.46
N PRO A 3 14.89 -47.04 8.52
CA PRO A 3 15.50 -46.90 7.19
C PRO A 3 16.46 -45.70 7.10
N SER A 4 17.66 -45.90 6.52
CA SER A 4 18.67 -44.90 6.10
C SER A 4 19.80 -45.70 5.45
N GLU A 5 20.36 -45.45 4.26
CA GLU A 5 20.42 -44.34 3.30
C GLU A 5 20.89 -44.99 1.99
N ASP A 6 20.11 -44.89 0.90
CA ASP A 6 20.55 -45.35 -0.42
C ASP A 6 20.79 -44.15 -1.35
N THR A 7 22.00 -44.11 -1.87
CA THR A 7 22.65 -43.06 -2.66
C THR A 7 22.20 -43.09 -4.12
N ILE A 8 22.32 -41.94 -4.80
CA ILE A 8 21.78 -41.63 -6.16
C ILE A 8 22.40 -42.49 -7.30
N THR A 9 23.36 -43.37 -7.01
CA THR A 9 24.09 -44.14 -8.04
C THR A 9 23.62 -45.58 -8.20
N GLU A 10 22.82 -46.14 -7.29
CA GLU A 10 22.40 -47.55 -7.36
C GLU A 10 20.93 -47.71 -6.91
N GLY A 11 19.99 -47.54 -7.83
CA GLY A 11 18.56 -47.69 -7.55
C GLY A 11 17.68 -47.33 -8.75
N GLY A 12 16.47 -47.91 -8.82
CA GLY A 12 15.58 -47.82 -9.97
C GLY A 12 15.31 -46.37 -10.43
N LEU A 13 15.51 -46.13 -11.73
CA LEU A 13 15.34 -44.85 -12.44
C LEU A 13 13.93 -44.23 -12.34
N ALA A 14 12.97 -44.87 -11.67
CA ALA A 14 11.58 -44.47 -11.63
C ALA A 14 11.26 -43.36 -10.59
N ARG A 15 12.22 -42.90 -9.78
CA ARG A 15 11.98 -41.85 -8.76
C ARG A 15 12.72 -40.52 -8.91
N PRO A 16 13.81 -40.37 -9.68
CA PRO A 16 14.34 -39.05 -10.03
C PRO A 16 13.71 -38.44 -11.29
N LEU A 17 12.87 -39.17 -12.02
CA LEU A 17 12.20 -38.68 -13.25
C LEU A 17 10.94 -37.82 -12.97
N PHE A 18 10.50 -37.73 -11.72
CA PHE A 18 9.44 -36.82 -11.30
C PHE A 18 10.05 -35.58 -10.64
N GLY A 19 10.84 -34.83 -11.41
CA GLY A 19 11.06 -33.42 -11.12
C GLY A 19 9.80 -32.66 -11.53
N LEU A 20 9.21 -31.89 -10.61
CA LEU A 20 8.13 -30.96 -10.90
C LEU A 20 8.54 -30.08 -12.10
N ALA A 21 7.90 -30.30 -13.25
CA ALA A 21 8.15 -29.55 -14.47
C ALA A 21 7.24 -28.33 -14.50
N GLU A 22 7.83 -27.13 -14.62
CA GLU A 22 7.07 -25.89 -14.76
C GLU A 22 6.80 -25.61 -16.24
N THR A 23 5.56 -25.26 -16.56
CA THR A 23 5.18 -24.74 -17.87
C THR A 23 4.86 -23.27 -17.68
N LEU A 24 5.52 -22.41 -18.45
CA LEU A 24 5.36 -20.96 -18.35
C LEU A 24 4.72 -20.43 -19.63
N ILE A 25 4.13 -19.25 -19.54
CA ILE A 25 3.66 -18.52 -20.72
C ILE A 25 4.64 -17.39 -20.96
N ASP A 26 5.42 -17.54 -22.02
CA ASP A 26 6.33 -16.52 -22.48
C ASP A 26 5.55 -15.54 -23.36
N PHE A 27 5.59 -14.27 -22.99
CA PHE A 27 5.09 -13.19 -23.84
C PHE A 27 6.23 -12.74 -24.73
N LEU A 28 6.24 -13.23 -25.96
CA LEU A 28 7.22 -12.84 -26.96
C LEU A 28 6.67 -11.68 -27.79
N PRO A 29 7.49 -10.65 -28.06
CA PRO A 29 7.14 -9.61 -29.02
C PRO A 29 6.59 -10.22 -30.30
N SER A 30 5.44 -9.74 -30.77
CA SER A 30 4.87 -10.18 -32.05
C SER A 30 5.77 -9.80 -33.23
N GLU A 31 6.62 -8.78 -33.03
CA GLU A 31 7.59 -8.26 -34.00
C GLU A 31 8.97 -8.10 -33.34
N PRO A 32 10.07 -8.38 -34.05
CA PRO A 32 11.42 -8.23 -33.50
C PRO A 32 11.79 -6.75 -33.32
N GLY A 33 12.23 -6.36 -32.12
CA GLY A 33 12.67 -5.01 -31.82
C GLY A 33 13.03 -4.79 -30.35
N PRO A 34 13.60 -3.62 -29.99
CA PRO A 34 13.83 -3.27 -28.59
C PRO A 34 12.49 -3.20 -27.83
N LEU A 35 12.42 -3.81 -26.65
CA LEU A 35 11.21 -3.95 -25.82
C LEU A 35 10.34 -2.66 -25.70
N PRO A 36 10.90 -1.44 -25.60
CA PRO A 36 10.11 -0.21 -25.55
C PRO A 36 9.30 0.12 -26.81
N ALA A 37 9.61 -0.51 -27.95
CA ALA A 37 8.95 -0.29 -29.24
C ALA A 37 7.94 -1.40 -29.60
N VAL A 38 7.73 -2.38 -28.71
CA VAL A 38 6.85 -3.53 -28.96
C VAL A 38 5.41 -3.14 -28.65
N GLU A 39 4.58 -3.00 -29.68
CA GLU A 39 3.17 -2.62 -29.55
C GLU A 39 2.24 -3.80 -29.20
N SER A 40 2.67 -5.04 -29.44
CA SER A 40 1.90 -6.24 -29.13
C SER A 40 2.78 -7.44 -28.79
N PHE A 41 2.28 -8.31 -27.89
CA PHE A 41 2.93 -9.55 -27.48
C PHE A 41 2.05 -10.74 -27.84
N SER A 42 2.68 -11.78 -28.37
CA SER A 42 2.04 -13.07 -28.63
C SER A 42 2.35 -14.04 -27.49
N ARG A 43 1.33 -14.79 -27.05
CA ARG A 43 1.48 -15.84 -26.05
C ARG A 43 2.19 -17.03 -26.68
N ARG A 44 3.29 -17.49 -26.09
CA ARG A 44 3.91 -18.78 -26.43
C ARG A 44 4.06 -19.62 -25.17
N ALA A 45 3.85 -20.93 -25.29
CA ALA A 45 4.19 -21.84 -24.21
C ALA A 45 5.72 -21.95 -24.11
N GLY A 46 6.24 -21.79 -22.90
CA GLY A 46 7.65 -21.84 -22.55
C GLY A 46 7.90 -22.81 -21.40
N GLY A 47 9.17 -22.96 -21.03
CA GLY A 47 9.63 -23.90 -20.02
C GLY A 47 10.47 -25.04 -20.60
N ALA A 48 11.67 -25.24 -20.06
CA ALA A 48 12.63 -26.21 -20.57
C ALA A 48 12.06 -27.63 -20.62
N ALA A 49 11.32 -28.04 -19.59
CA ALA A 49 10.71 -29.37 -19.53
C ALA A 49 9.56 -29.55 -20.54
N ALA A 50 8.73 -28.53 -20.76
CA ALA A 50 7.66 -28.57 -21.74
C ALA A 50 8.21 -28.64 -23.18
N ASN A 51 9.26 -27.88 -23.47
CA ASN A 51 9.96 -27.92 -24.76
C ASN A 51 10.59 -29.30 -25.03
N VAL A 52 11.18 -29.92 -24.01
CA VAL A 52 11.72 -31.29 -24.11
C VAL A 52 10.60 -32.30 -24.35
N ALA A 53 9.48 -32.21 -23.64
CA ALA A 53 8.33 -33.10 -23.85
C ALA A 53 7.74 -32.96 -25.27
N ILE A 54 7.60 -31.73 -25.78
CA ILE A 54 7.17 -31.48 -27.16
C ILE A 54 8.18 -32.03 -28.17
N CYS A 55 9.48 -31.84 -27.93
CA CYS A 55 10.54 -32.36 -28.80
C CYS A 55 10.53 -33.90 -28.84
N LEU A 56 10.42 -34.56 -27.69
CA LEU A 56 10.30 -36.01 -27.58
C LEU A 56 9.04 -36.53 -28.31
N SER A 57 7.91 -35.83 -28.17
CA SER A 57 6.68 -36.18 -28.90
C SER A 57 6.86 -36.11 -30.42
N ARG A 58 7.58 -35.08 -30.91
CA ARG A 58 7.93 -34.95 -32.35
C ARG A 58 8.94 -35.99 -32.87
N LEU A 59 9.62 -36.70 -31.97
CA LEU A 59 10.52 -37.81 -32.28
C LEU A 59 9.82 -39.18 -32.13
N ASP A 60 8.48 -39.21 -32.23
CA ASP A 60 7.62 -40.40 -32.08
C ASP A 60 7.71 -41.09 -30.70
N ALA A 61 8.18 -40.39 -29.65
CA ALA A 61 8.05 -40.86 -28.27
C ALA A 61 6.70 -40.41 -27.67
N ALA A 62 6.21 -41.13 -26.66
CA ALA A 62 4.95 -40.79 -25.95
C ALA A 62 5.24 -40.27 -24.52
N PRO A 63 5.72 -39.02 -24.36
CA PRO A 63 6.05 -38.49 -23.04
C PRO A 63 4.79 -38.17 -22.22
N SER A 64 4.77 -38.59 -20.97
CA SER A 64 3.81 -38.12 -19.97
C SER A 64 4.34 -36.86 -19.30
N PHE A 65 3.49 -35.85 -19.12
CA PHE A 65 3.90 -34.56 -18.57
C PHE A 65 3.07 -34.23 -17.32
N LEU A 66 3.72 -34.27 -16.16
CA LEU A 66 3.11 -33.98 -14.86
C LEU A 66 3.29 -32.50 -14.53
N SER A 67 2.19 -31.75 -14.57
CA SER A 67 2.17 -30.33 -14.18
C SER A 67 0.84 -30.00 -13.54
N ASN A 68 0.85 -29.02 -12.63
CA ASN A 68 -0.35 -28.37 -12.15
C ASN A 68 -0.56 -27.11 -12.99
N VAL A 69 -1.73 -26.94 -13.58
CA VAL A 69 -2.03 -25.83 -14.49
C VAL A 69 -3.31 -25.14 -14.02
N ALA A 70 -3.33 -23.82 -14.00
CA ALA A 70 -4.50 -23.08 -13.51
C ALA A 70 -5.79 -23.44 -14.30
N ALA A 71 -6.94 -23.45 -13.63
CA ALA A 71 -8.25 -23.65 -14.26
C ALA A 71 -8.81 -22.33 -14.84
N ASP A 72 -8.01 -21.68 -15.70
CA ASP A 72 -8.32 -20.43 -16.38
C ASP A 72 -7.92 -20.49 -17.88
N GLY A 73 -8.13 -19.38 -18.60
CA GLY A 73 -7.83 -19.30 -20.03
C GLY A 73 -6.34 -19.38 -20.39
N PHE A 74 -5.43 -19.21 -19.43
CA PHE A 74 -3.99 -19.38 -19.63
C PHE A 74 -3.58 -20.84 -19.43
N GLY A 75 -4.14 -21.51 -18.42
CA GLY A 75 -3.99 -22.94 -18.31
C GLY A 75 -4.68 -23.71 -19.43
N ASP A 76 -5.80 -23.20 -19.97
CA ASP A 76 -6.42 -23.74 -21.18
C ASP A 76 -5.46 -23.66 -22.38
N PHE A 77 -4.82 -22.50 -22.56
CA PHE A 77 -3.83 -22.31 -23.62
C PHE A 77 -2.61 -23.23 -23.48
N LEU A 78 -2.09 -23.42 -22.26
CA LEU A 78 -0.96 -24.32 -22.02
C LEU A 78 -1.32 -25.79 -22.25
N VAL A 79 -2.48 -26.23 -21.76
CA VAL A 79 -2.98 -27.59 -21.98
C VAL A 79 -3.24 -27.83 -23.47
N GLU A 80 -3.88 -26.89 -24.16
CA GLU A 80 -4.13 -26.95 -25.60
C GLU A 80 -2.82 -26.99 -26.40
N THR A 81 -1.81 -26.22 -25.99
CA THR A 81 -0.50 -26.22 -26.65
C THR A 81 0.24 -27.55 -26.46
N LEU A 82 0.20 -28.15 -25.26
CA LEU A 82 0.82 -29.46 -25.01
C LEU A 82 0.10 -30.58 -25.77
N VAL A 83 -1.23 -30.61 -25.72
CA VAL A 83 -2.05 -31.62 -26.41
C VAL A 83 -1.93 -31.51 -27.93
N SER A 84 -1.96 -30.30 -28.49
CA SER A 84 -1.79 -30.08 -29.94
C SER A 84 -0.40 -30.46 -30.46
N ASN A 85 0.60 -30.57 -29.57
CA ASN A 85 1.94 -31.03 -29.89
C ASN A 85 2.19 -32.50 -29.48
N GLY A 86 1.14 -33.28 -29.20
CA GLY A 86 1.23 -34.74 -29.00
C GLY A 86 1.66 -35.19 -27.60
N VAL A 87 1.64 -34.30 -26.60
CA VAL A 87 1.96 -34.62 -25.20
C VAL A 87 0.67 -35.02 -24.45
N SER A 88 0.72 -36.11 -23.67
CA SER A 88 -0.45 -36.62 -22.93
C SER A 88 -0.90 -35.68 -21.80
N SER A 89 -2.22 -35.49 -21.67
CA SER A 89 -2.86 -34.67 -20.63
C SER A 89 -3.25 -35.42 -19.37
N GLU A 90 -3.01 -36.74 -19.29
CA GLU A 90 -3.47 -37.60 -18.18
C GLU A 90 -2.90 -37.20 -16.81
N LEU A 91 -1.72 -36.58 -16.79
CA LEU A 91 -1.03 -36.13 -15.57
C LEU A 91 -1.08 -34.59 -15.40
N LEU A 92 -1.86 -33.88 -16.22
CA LEU A 92 -2.09 -32.45 -16.05
C LEU A 92 -3.22 -32.25 -15.04
N THR A 93 -2.84 -31.82 -13.84
CA THR A 93 -3.82 -31.44 -12.81
C THR A 93 -4.26 -30.00 -13.03
N ARG A 94 -5.57 -29.76 -12.93
CA ARG A 94 -6.11 -28.40 -12.99
C ARG A 94 -6.24 -27.88 -11.58
N ASP A 95 -5.59 -26.76 -11.29
CA ASP A 95 -5.76 -26.09 -10.01
C ASP A 95 -6.85 -25.01 -10.12
N PRO A 96 -8.03 -25.21 -9.51
CA PRO A 96 -9.08 -24.19 -9.49
C PRO A 96 -8.77 -23.03 -8.53
N SER A 97 -7.69 -23.08 -7.76
CA SER A 97 -7.46 -22.17 -6.63
C SER A 97 -6.71 -20.87 -6.95
N HIS A 98 -6.62 -20.43 -8.23
CA HIS A 98 -5.73 -19.31 -8.60
C HIS A 98 -6.30 -18.14 -9.53
N GLU A 99 -6.99 -17.03 -9.05
CA GLU A 99 -6.76 -15.50 -9.13
C GLU A 99 -7.66 -14.66 -8.14
N THR A 100 -7.33 -13.46 -7.54
CA THR A 100 -8.08 -12.93 -6.31
C THR A 100 -8.55 -11.49 -6.02
N THR A 101 -7.74 -10.43 -6.20
CA THR A 101 -7.77 -9.30 -5.22
C THR A 101 -9.12 -8.59 -4.98
N LEU A 102 -9.93 -8.35 -6.01
CA LEU A 102 -11.17 -7.56 -5.88
C LEU A 102 -12.34 -8.37 -5.27
N ALA A 103 -12.39 -9.69 -5.46
CA ALA A 103 -13.44 -10.54 -4.90
C ALA A 103 -13.27 -10.71 -3.38
N PHE A 104 -12.03 -10.90 -2.91
CA PHE A 104 -11.72 -10.99 -1.49
C PHE A 104 -12.15 -9.74 -0.74
N VAL A 105 -11.79 -8.57 -1.27
CA VAL A 105 -12.10 -7.31 -0.61
C VAL A 105 -13.60 -7.03 -0.58
N THR A 106 -14.33 -7.41 -1.64
CA THR A 106 -15.80 -7.26 -1.66
C THR A 106 -16.48 -8.13 -0.60
N LEU A 107 -16.04 -9.39 -0.46
CA LEU A 107 -16.57 -10.30 0.57
C LEU A 107 -16.19 -9.85 1.99
N LEU A 108 -14.94 -9.45 2.19
CA LEU A 108 -14.47 -8.90 3.47
C LEU A 108 -15.25 -7.64 3.86
N ALA A 109 -15.44 -6.71 2.93
CA ALA A 109 -16.19 -5.48 3.16
C ALA A 109 -17.66 -5.74 3.49
N THR A 110 -18.28 -6.72 2.83
CA THR A 110 -19.67 -7.12 3.10
C THR A 110 -19.78 -7.79 4.48
N GLY A 111 -18.86 -8.70 4.81
CA GLY A 111 -18.80 -9.35 6.12
C GLY A 111 -18.57 -8.35 7.26
N LEU A 112 -17.62 -7.42 7.08
CA LEU A 112 -17.34 -6.36 8.05
C LEU A 112 -18.52 -5.38 8.18
N GLY A 113 -19.20 -5.05 7.09
CA GLY A 113 -20.41 -4.24 7.11
C GLY A 113 -21.54 -4.89 7.88
N ALA A 114 -21.79 -6.19 7.67
CA ALA A 114 -22.81 -6.94 8.39
C ALA A 114 -22.46 -7.07 9.89
N LEU A 115 -21.23 -7.45 10.21
CA LEU A 115 -20.76 -7.57 11.59
C LEU A 115 -20.78 -6.22 12.32
N GLY A 116 -20.36 -5.16 11.64
CA GLY A 116 -20.42 -3.80 12.16
C GLY A 116 -21.85 -3.36 12.43
N TYR A 117 -22.78 -3.54 11.48
CA TYR A 117 -24.18 -3.17 11.62
C TYR A 117 -24.85 -3.80 12.85
N VAL A 118 -24.62 -5.10 13.07
CA VAL A 118 -25.13 -5.82 14.24
C VAL A 118 -24.36 -5.43 15.52
N GLY A 119 -23.05 -5.22 15.41
CA GLY A 119 -22.16 -4.91 16.52
C GLY A 119 -22.23 -3.48 17.05
N VAL A 120 -22.86 -2.54 16.32
CA VAL A 120 -22.92 -1.12 16.73
C VAL A 120 -23.48 -0.94 18.14
N ALA A 121 -24.65 -1.52 18.40
CA ALA A 121 -25.33 -1.36 19.69
C ALA A 121 -24.49 -1.88 20.87
N PRO A 122 -24.03 -3.15 20.88
CA PRO A 122 -23.23 -3.66 21.99
C PRO A 122 -21.87 -2.96 22.13
N LEU A 123 -21.27 -2.46 21.04
CA LEU A 123 -20.02 -1.70 21.11
C LEU A 123 -20.21 -0.31 21.74
N LEU A 124 -21.33 0.36 21.45
CA LEU A 124 -21.63 1.66 22.05
C LEU A 124 -21.98 1.53 23.53
N ASP A 125 -22.63 0.43 23.95
CA ASP A 125 -22.92 0.16 25.36
C ASP A 125 -21.66 -0.05 26.22
N LEU A 126 -20.54 -0.44 25.59
CA LEU A 126 -19.25 -0.58 26.27
C LEU A 126 -18.56 0.77 26.52
N LEU A 127 -19.01 1.85 25.87
CA LEU A 127 -18.43 3.18 26.07
C LEU A 127 -19.01 3.80 27.35
N PRO A 128 -18.15 4.27 28.27
CA PRO A 128 -18.63 4.98 29.45
C PRO A 128 -19.29 6.30 29.02
N ALA A 129 -20.59 6.42 29.27
CA ALA A 129 -21.39 7.60 28.99
C ALA A 129 -22.23 7.96 30.22
N ASP A 130 -22.33 9.25 30.55
CA ASP A 130 -23.30 9.72 31.53
C ASP A 130 -24.74 9.55 31.00
N ALA A 131 -25.72 9.62 31.89
CA ALA A 131 -27.12 9.36 31.55
C ALA A 131 -27.67 10.30 30.44
N ALA A 132 -27.20 11.55 30.37
CA ALA A 132 -27.65 12.49 29.35
C ALA A 132 -27.03 12.15 27.99
N THR A 133 -25.73 11.82 27.95
CA THR A 133 -25.05 11.38 26.73
C THR A 133 -25.62 10.05 26.21
N ALA A 134 -25.91 9.11 27.11
CA ALA A 134 -26.51 7.82 26.78
C ALA A 134 -27.90 7.98 26.14
N ALA A 135 -28.74 8.88 26.64
CA ALA A 135 -30.08 9.10 26.10
C ALA A 135 -30.08 9.93 24.80
N GLY A 136 -29.20 10.93 24.70
CA GLY A 136 -29.22 11.90 23.59
C GLY A 136 -28.29 11.56 22.42
N VAL A 137 -27.09 11.05 22.69
CA VAL A 137 -26.01 10.94 21.68
C VAL A 137 -25.83 9.51 21.19
N VAL A 138 -25.92 8.51 22.07
CA VAL A 138 -25.72 7.11 21.70
C VAL A 138 -26.68 6.63 20.60
N PRO A 139 -27.99 6.95 20.62
CA PRO A 139 -28.90 6.56 19.53
C PRO A 139 -28.52 7.22 18.19
N LEU A 140 -28.15 8.50 18.20
CA LEU A 140 -27.73 9.24 17.01
C LEU A 140 -26.43 8.64 16.43
N ALA A 141 -25.48 8.29 17.29
CA ALA A 141 -24.26 7.58 16.89
C ALA A 141 -24.58 6.20 16.32
N ALA A 142 -25.54 5.48 16.90
CA ALA A 142 -25.95 4.16 16.41
C ALA A 142 -26.54 4.22 15.00
N ASP A 143 -27.44 5.18 14.75
CA ASP A 143 -28.06 5.38 13.43
C ASP A 143 -27.02 5.77 12.38
N TYR A 144 -26.12 6.70 12.70
CA TYR A 144 -25.00 7.07 11.84
C TYR A 144 -24.13 5.86 11.48
N MET A 145 -23.71 5.10 12.49
CA MET A 145 -22.79 3.98 12.33
C MET A 145 -23.42 2.82 11.56
N ARG A 146 -24.71 2.53 11.77
CA ARG A 146 -25.44 1.50 11.01
C ARG A 146 -25.47 1.81 9.52
N VAL A 147 -25.81 3.05 9.15
CA VAL A 147 -25.81 3.49 7.75
C VAL A 147 -24.40 3.42 7.17
N PHE A 148 -23.40 3.87 7.92
CA PHE A 148 -22.00 3.83 7.49
C PHE A 148 -21.53 2.40 7.22
N PHE A 149 -21.83 1.46 8.13
CA PHE A 149 -21.47 0.05 7.97
C PHE A 149 -22.17 -0.61 6.78
N LEU A 150 -23.42 -0.25 6.49
CA LEU A 150 -24.13 -0.69 5.29
C LEU A 150 -23.43 -0.21 4.01
N GLY A 151 -22.80 0.97 4.07
CA GLY A 151 -22.04 1.55 2.96
C GLY A 151 -20.63 0.97 2.75
N THR A 152 -20.14 0.14 3.67
CA THR A 152 -18.76 -0.40 3.65
C THR A 152 -18.34 -1.00 2.30
N PRO A 153 -19.17 -1.81 1.60
CA PRO A 153 -18.81 -2.35 0.28
C PRO A 153 -18.45 -1.26 -0.75
N PHE A 154 -19.15 -0.13 -0.74
CA PHE A 154 -18.87 0.99 -1.64
C PHE A 154 -17.55 1.70 -1.28
N LEU A 155 -17.29 1.89 0.02
CA LEU A 155 -16.03 2.48 0.48
C LEU A 155 -14.83 1.64 0.04
N PHE A 156 -14.91 0.32 0.25
CA PHE A 156 -13.87 -0.59 -0.15
C PHE A 156 -13.69 -0.65 -1.67
N GLY A 157 -14.77 -0.70 -2.46
CA GLY A 157 -14.66 -0.67 -3.92
C GLY A 157 -13.87 0.53 -4.44
N PHE A 158 -14.14 1.72 -3.89
CA PHE A 158 -13.37 2.93 -4.23
C PHE A 158 -11.91 2.85 -3.75
N PHE A 159 -11.65 2.29 -2.56
CA PHE A 159 -10.29 2.12 -2.05
C PHE A 159 -9.46 1.14 -2.88
N ILE A 160 -10.05 0.05 -3.37
CA ILE A 160 -9.35 -0.90 -4.26
C ILE A 160 -8.99 -0.21 -5.56
N PHE A 161 -9.95 0.43 -6.23
CA PHE A 161 -9.71 1.20 -7.44
C PHE A 161 -8.55 2.19 -7.25
N SER A 162 -8.61 2.96 -6.16
CA SER A 162 -7.59 3.95 -5.83
C SER A 162 -6.22 3.32 -5.55
N ALA A 163 -6.18 2.14 -4.93
CA ALA A 163 -4.93 1.43 -4.65
C ALA A 163 -4.31 0.84 -5.92
N LEU A 164 -5.11 0.19 -6.77
CA LEU A 164 -4.65 -0.38 -8.04
C LEU A 164 -4.09 0.69 -8.98
N MET A 165 -4.82 1.80 -9.17
CA MET A 165 -4.35 2.90 -10.02
C MET A 165 -3.04 3.50 -9.51
N ARG A 166 -2.91 3.71 -8.19
CA ARG A 166 -1.64 4.20 -7.61
C ARG A 166 -0.50 3.20 -7.73
N GLY A 167 -0.76 1.90 -7.58
CA GLY A 167 0.25 0.85 -7.78
C GLY A 167 0.76 0.80 -9.24
N TYR A 168 -0.15 1.02 -10.18
CA TYR A 168 0.15 1.16 -11.61
C TYR A 168 0.89 2.48 -11.97
N GLY A 169 0.88 3.47 -11.08
CA GLY A 169 1.53 4.77 -11.27
C GLY A 169 0.60 5.91 -11.69
N ASP A 170 -0.70 5.65 -11.91
CA ASP A 170 -1.69 6.70 -12.15
C ASP A 170 -2.27 7.23 -10.83
N THR A 171 -1.81 8.41 -10.45
CA THR A 171 -2.30 9.14 -9.28
C THR A 171 -3.39 10.16 -9.60
N ARG A 172 -3.55 10.55 -10.86
CA ARG A 172 -4.45 11.65 -11.29
C ARG A 172 -5.88 11.18 -11.41
N THR A 173 -6.10 10.02 -12.03
CA THR A 173 -7.44 9.47 -12.23
C THR A 173 -8.18 9.25 -10.90
N PRO A 174 -7.61 8.56 -9.89
CA PRO A 174 -8.29 8.42 -8.60
C PRO A 174 -8.47 9.75 -7.84
N MET A 175 -7.60 10.74 -8.06
CA MET A 175 -7.74 12.08 -7.48
C MET A 175 -8.96 12.83 -8.04
N VAL A 176 -9.18 12.77 -9.37
CA VAL A 176 -10.34 13.42 -10.00
C VAL A 176 -11.65 12.77 -9.54
N VAL A 177 -11.70 11.43 -9.48
CA VAL A 177 -12.87 10.70 -8.97
C VAL A 177 -13.13 11.03 -7.50
N MET A 178 -12.08 11.16 -6.69
CA MET A 178 -12.19 11.63 -5.30
C MET A 178 -12.77 13.05 -5.22
N ALA A 179 -12.29 13.98 -6.05
CA ALA A 179 -12.77 15.36 -6.06
C ALA A 179 -14.26 15.44 -6.43
N LEU A 180 -14.70 14.66 -7.42
CA LEU A 180 -16.12 14.54 -7.78
C LEU A 180 -16.95 13.96 -6.63
N SER A 181 -16.44 12.93 -5.97
CA SER A 181 -17.09 12.31 -4.80
C SER A 181 -17.26 13.30 -3.64
N VAL A 182 -16.20 14.05 -3.32
CA VAL A 182 -16.24 15.08 -2.27
C VAL A 182 -17.16 16.23 -2.65
N GLY A 183 -17.13 16.69 -3.91
CA GLY A 183 -18.04 17.73 -4.39
C GLY A 183 -19.51 17.32 -4.29
N LEU A 184 -19.82 16.06 -4.64
CA LEU A 184 -21.16 15.51 -4.44
C LEU A 184 -21.54 15.43 -2.96
N ASN A 185 -20.62 14.99 -2.09
CA ASN A 185 -20.89 14.92 -0.66
C ASN A 185 -21.22 16.29 -0.07
N VAL A 186 -20.42 17.31 -0.40
CA VAL A 186 -20.66 18.71 0.01
C VAL A 186 -22.01 19.23 -0.50
N ALA A 187 -22.46 18.83 -1.69
CA ALA A 187 -23.76 19.21 -2.22
C ALA A 187 -24.92 18.46 -1.54
N LEU A 188 -24.74 17.18 -1.19
CA LEU A 188 -25.76 16.34 -0.56
C LEU A 188 -25.94 16.63 0.93
N ASP A 189 -24.88 17.03 1.64
CA ASP A 189 -24.91 17.23 3.09
C ASP A 189 -26.01 18.25 3.50
N PRO A 190 -26.09 19.48 2.95
CA PRO A 190 -27.15 20.41 3.34
C PRO A 190 -28.57 19.90 3.02
N VAL A 191 -28.72 19.17 1.92
CA VAL A 191 -30.00 18.60 1.48
C VAL A 191 -30.47 17.53 2.47
N LEU A 192 -29.59 16.59 2.83
CA LEU A 192 -29.96 15.45 3.66
C LEU A 192 -29.96 15.77 5.17
N ILE A 193 -29.05 16.64 5.63
CA ILE A 193 -28.97 17.04 7.04
C ILE A 193 -30.07 18.05 7.38
N PHE A 194 -30.19 19.14 6.60
CA PHE A 194 -31.09 20.25 6.91
C PHE A 194 -32.41 20.21 6.16
N GLY A 195 -32.62 19.26 5.25
CA GLY A 195 -33.85 19.17 4.46
C GLY A 195 -33.98 20.28 3.43
N TRP A 196 -32.87 20.81 2.91
CA TRP A 196 -32.92 21.77 1.80
C TRP A 196 -33.63 21.17 0.59
N LEU A 197 -34.18 22.02 -0.29
CA LEU A 197 -34.92 21.60 -1.48
C LEU A 197 -36.21 20.79 -1.20
N GLY A 198 -36.75 20.89 0.02
CA GLY A 198 -37.98 20.18 0.41
C GLY A 198 -37.77 18.71 0.78
N ALA A 199 -36.52 18.27 0.92
CA ALA A 199 -36.18 16.93 1.39
C ALA A 199 -36.50 16.76 2.89
N PRO A 200 -36.79 15.53 3.35
CA PRO A 200 -36.95 15.26 4.78
C PRO A 200 -35.64 15.54 5.53
N ARG A 201 -35.75 16.11 6.74
CA ARG A 201 -34.60 16.37 7.61
C ARG A 201 -34.14 15.07 8.26
N LEU A 202 -33.02 14.53 7.79
CA LEU A 202 -32.43 13.28 8.31
C LEU A 202 -31.33 13.52 9.36
N GLU A 203 -31.02 14.79 9.65
CA GLU A 203 -30.07 15.19 10.68
C GLU A 203 -28.73 14.43 10.57
N VAL A 204 -28.27 13.80 11.66
CA VAL A 204 -26.99 13.08 11.73
C VAL A 204 -26.96 11.90 10.75
N ALA A 205 -28.07 11.16 10.60
CA ALA A 205 -28.16 10.05 9.65
C ALA A 205 -28.01 10.55 8.20
N GLY A 206 -28.51 11.76 7.90
CA GLY A 206 -28.35 12.41 6.60
C GLY A 206 -26.89 12.54 6.16
N ALA A 207 -25.98 12.87 7.08
CA ALA A 207 -24.54 12.95 6.80
C ALA A 207 -23.93 11.58 6.45
N ALA A 208 -24.38 10.51 7.11
CA ALA A 208 -23.96 9.15 6.77
C ALA A 208 -24.43 8.75 5.36
N TYR A 209 -25.70 9.00 5.02
CA TYR A 209 -26.24 8.73 3.69
C TYR A 209 -25.50 9.50 2.59
N ALA A 210 -25.28 10.80 2.79
CA ALA A 210 -24.53 11.64 1.85
C ALA A 210 -23.15 11.05 1.56
N THR A 211 -22.45 10.60 2.60
CA THR A 211 -21.13 9.99 2.49
C THR A 211 -21.19 8.67 1.72
N VAL A 212 -22.12 7.78 2.07
CA VAL A 212 -22.27 6.47 1.43
C VAL A 212 -22.66 6.59 -0.04
N ILE A 213 -23.59 7.49 -0.38
CA ILE A 213 -23.99 7.76 -1.77
C ILE A 213 -22.81 8.29 -2.58
N SER A 214 -22.06 9.24 -2.01
CA SER A 214 -20.90 9.84 -2.69
C SER A 214 -19.77 8.84 -2.91
N ARG A 215 -19.54 7.93 -1.94
CA ARG A 215 -18.59 6.81 -2.06
C ARG A 215 -19.09 5.75 -3.03
N GLY A 216 -20.39 5.48 -3.06
CA GLY A 216 -21.06 4.60 -4.02
C GLY A 216 -20.82 5.06 -5.45
N LEU A 217 -21.06 6.35 -5.74
CA LEU A 217 -20.79 6.91 -7.05
C LEU A 217 -19.31 6.84 -7.41
N ALA A 218 -18.41 7.19 -6.48
CA ALA A 218 -16.97 7.12 -6.70
C ALA A 218 -16.49 5.70 -7.02
N SER A 219 -17.03 4.71 -6.30
CA SER A 219 -16.77 3.30 -6.53
C SER A 219 -17.28 2.85 -7.91
N ALA A 220 -18.51 3.23 -8.27
CA ALA A 220 -19.09 2.91 -9.57
C ALA A 220 -18.27 3.51 -10.73
N ILE A 221 -17.89 4.80 -10.63
CA ILE A 221 -17.02 5.46 -11.60
C ILE A 221 -15.65 4.77 -11.66
N GLY A 222 -15.03 4.50 -10.50
CA GLY A 222 -13.73 3.84 -10.42
C GLY A 222 -13.72 2.45 -11.06
N LEU A 223 -14.73 1.62 -10.77
CA LEU A 223 -14.88 0.30 -11.38
C LEU A 223 -15.18 0.39 -12.88
N CYS A 224 -15.96 1.38 -13.32
CA CYS A 224 -16.19 1.64 -14.74
C CYS A 224 -14.88 1.98 -15.46
N VAL A 225 -14.06 2.87 -14.88
CA VAL A 225 -12.72 3.20 -15.43
C VAL A 225 -11.85 1.95 -15.51
N LEU A 226 -11.82 1.13 -14.45
CA LEU A 226 -10.99 -0.06 -14.38
C LEU A 226 -11.35 -1.13 -15.41
N PHE A 227 -12.65 -1.36 -15.67
CA PHE A 227 -13.10 -2.45 -16.53
C PHE A 227 -13.49 -2.04 -17.96
N ARG A 228 -13.78 -0.76 -18.21
CA ARG A 228 -14.31 -0.29 -19.50
C ARG A 228 -13.41 0.70 -20.21
N THR A 229 -12.28 1.08 -19.62
CA THR A 229 -11.34 2.00 -20.25
C THR A 229 -9.94 1.42 -20.28
N THR A 230 -9.09 1.94 -21.16
CA THR A 230 -7.66 1.60 -21.23
C THR A 230 -6.81 2.43 -20.28
N ARG A 231 -7.43 3.28 -19.43
CA ARG A 231 -6.74 4.07 -18.40
C ARG A 231 -6.60 3.25 -17.12
N GLY A 232 -5.59 2.38 -17.09
CA GLY A 232 -5.27 1.56 -15.92
C GLY A 232 -4.57 0.26 -16.29
N PRO A 233 -4.30 -0.61 -15.30
CA PRO A 233 -3.85 -1.97 -15.56
C PRO A 233 -4.89 -2.75 -16.38
N ASP A 234 -4.46 -3.75 -17.15
CA ASP A 234 -5.38 -4.64 -17.88
C ASP A 234 -6.15 -5.51 -16.88
N VAL A 235 -7.42 -5.18 -16.64
CA VAL A 235 -8.27 -5.88 -15.68
C VAL A 235 -9.56 -6.33 -16.35
N ALA A 236 -9.80 -7.63 -16.32
CA ALA A 236 -11.02 -8.26 -16.80
C ALA A 236 -11.83 -8.87 -15.65
N LEU A 237 -13.14 -8.93 -15.82
CA LEU A 237 -14.06 -9.55 -14.84
C LEU A 237 -13.72 -11.02 -14.57
N ARG A 238 -13.06 -11.70 -15.50
CA ARG A 238 -12.60 -13.09 -15.33
C ARG A 238 -11.54 -13.23 -14.23
N TYR A 239 -10.81 -12.17 -13.89
CA TYR A 239 -9.78 -12.14 -12.84
C TYR A 239 -10.35 -12.00 -11.42
N LEU A 240 -11.69 -11.95 -11.28
CA LEU A 240 -12.42 -11.77 -10.01
C LEU A 240 -12.69 -13.07 -9.25
N ARG A 241 -11.73 -13.99 -9.22
CA ARG A 241 -11.87 -15.26 -8.49
C ARG A 241 -11.28 -15.11 -7.08
N LEU A 242 -11.13 -16.17 -6.29
CA LEU A 242 -10.38 -16.13 -5.03
C LEU A 242 -9.19 -17.12 -5.09
N GLN A 243 -7.96 -16.67 -4.82
CA GLN A 243 -6.79 -17.51 -4.53
C GLN A 243 -6.48 -17.50 -3.04
N TYR A 244 -6.25 -18.66 -2.47
CA TYR A 244 -5.85 -18.73 -1.09
C TYR A 244 -4.47 -18.10 -0.87
N GLU A 245 -3.49 -18.37 -1.74
CA GLU A 245 -2.11 -17.90 -1.61
C GLU A 245 -2.02 -16.37 -1.69
N ARG A 246 -2.69 -15.76 -2.68
CA ARG A 246 -2.73 -14.30 -2.81
C ARG A 246 -3.57 -13.64 -1.73
N VAL A 247 -4.67 -14.25 -1.29
CA VAL A 247 -5.41 -13.78 -0.11
C VAL A 247 -4.50 -13.79 1.10
N ARG A 248 -3.76 -14.88 1.33
CA ARG A 248 -2.85 -15.02 2.46
C ARG A 248 -1.74 -13.96 2.39
N GLU A 249 -1.21 -13.66 1.21
CA GLU A 249 -0.22 -12.60 0.98
C GLU A 249 -0.83 -11.20 1.25
N ILE A 250 -1.99 -10.90 0.68
CA ILE A 250 -2.71 -9.64 0.91
C ILE A 250 -3.06 -9.48 2.39
N VAL A 251 -3.50 -10.54 3.07
CA VAL A 251 -3.84 -10.55 4.49
C VAL A 251 -2.58 -10.46 5.35
N SER A 252 -1.47 -11.10 4.99
CA SER A 252 -0.24 -11.01 5.77
C SER A 252 0.36 -9.60 5.75
N ILE A 253 0.13 -8.85 4.68
CA ILE A 253 0.52 -7.44 4.53
C ILE A 253 -0.54 -6.50 5.14
N GLY A 254 -1.82 -6.77 4.87
CA GLY A 254 -2.95 -5.92 5.22
C GLY A 254 -3.42 -6.05 6.66
N ALA A 255 -3.37 -7.24 7.26
CA ALA A 255 -3.78 -7.45 8.66
C ALA A 255 -2.89 -6.68 9.65
N PRO A 256 -1.55 -6.62 9.51
CA PRO A 256 -0.73 -5.73 10.32
C PRO A 256 -1.13 -4.26 10.18
N ALA A 257 -1.39 -3.78 8.96
CA ALA A 257 -1.81 -2.40 8.74
C ALA A 257 -3.22 -2.11 9.32
N ALA A 258 -4.14 -3.06 9.21
CA ALA A 258 -5.47 -2.95 9.82
C ALA A 258 -5.38 -2.96 11.35
N LEU A 259 -4.52 -3.81 11.92
CA LEU A 259 -4.25 -3.85 13.36
C LEU A 259 -3.63 -2.52 13.81
N GLU A 260 -2.65 -1.99 13.08
CA GLU A 260 -2.04 -0.68 13.35
C GLU A 260 -3.11 0.43 13.47
N GLN A 261 -4.01 0.51 12.49
CA GLN A 261 -5.08 1.51 12.47
C GLN A 261 -6.11 1.27 13.59
N SER A 262 -6.46 0.01 13.86
CA SER A 262 -7.39 -0.36 14.94
C SER A 262 -6.82 0.00 16.30
N THR A 263 -5.55 -0.30 16.52
CA THR A 263 -4.83 0.02 17.76
C THR A 263 -4.60 1.53 17.91
N THR A 264 -4.47 2.26 16.80
CA THR A 264 -4.50 3.73 16.80
C THR A 264 -5.84 4.28 17.26
N ALA A 265 -6.96 3.74 16.74
CA ALA A 265 -8.29 4.13 17.18
C ALA A 265 -8.51 3.85 18.67
N LEU A 266 -8.08 2.68 19.17
CA LEU A 266 -8.18 2.32 20.58
C LEU A 266 -7.35 3.26 21.47
N ALA A 267 -6.14 3.64 21.05
CA ALA A 267 -5.35 4.61 21.79
C ALA A 267 -6.00 5.99 21.81
N MET A 268 -6.66 6.41 20.73
CA MET A 268 -7.42 7.67 20.73
C MET A 268 -8.58 7.63 21.72
N VAL A 269 -9.26 6.48 21.88
CA VAL A 269 -10.29 6.30 22.92
C VAL A 269 -9.66 6.44 24.31
N ALA A 270 -8.53 5.76 24.56
CA ALA A 270 -7.83 5.85 25.85
C ALA A 270 -7.39 7.30 26.17
N LEU A 271 -6.80 8.00 25.20
CA LEU A 271 -6.40 9.40 25.35
C LEU A 271 -7.61 10.32 25.57
N THR A 272 -8.72 10.07 24.88
CA THR A 272 -9.96 10.83 25.09
C THR A 272 -10.51 10.60 26.49
N GLY A 273 -10.45 9.36 26.99
CA GLY A 273 -10.82 9.04 28.38
C GLY A 273 -9.93 9.76 29.40
N MET A 274 -8.61 9.86 29.16
CA MET A 274 -7.71 10.65 30.01
C MET A 274 -8.04 12.14 29.99
N VAL A 275 -8.38 12.69 28.82
CA VAL A 275 -8.78 14.09 28.67
C VAL A 275 -10.13 14.37 29.35
N ALA A 276 -11.05 13.39 29.34
CA ALA A 276 -12.36 13.50 30.00
C ALA A 276 -12.28 13.58 31.53
N ALA A 277 -11.12 13.28 32.14
CA ALA A 277 -10.89 13.52 33.57
C ALA A 277 -10.72 15.01 33.92
N PHE A 278 -10.59 15.88 32.91
CA PHE A 278 -10.44 17.32 33.06
C PHE A 278 -11.74 18.07 32.77
N GLY A 279 -11.79 19.36 33.13
CA GLY A 279 -12.99 20.18 32.96
C GLY A 279 -13.45 20.31 31.48
N PRO A 280 -14.74 20.62 31.24
CA PRO A 280 -15.30 20.73 29.88
C PRO A 280 -14.51 21.59 28.89
N PRO A 281 -13.91 22.75 29.29
CA PRO A 281 -13.07 23.55 28.39
C PRO A 281 -11.86 22.79 27.83
N VAL A 282 -11.25 21.89 28.63
CA VAL A 282 -10.09 21.09 28.20
C VAL A 282 -10.50 20.04 27.16
N VAL A 283 -11.64 19.38 27.38
CA VAL A 283 -12.21 18.41 26.44
C VAL A 283 -12.56 19.08 25.11
N ALA A 284 -13.19 20.26 25.17
CA ALA A 284 -13.51 21.05 23.99
C ALA A 284 -12.24 21.50 23.23
N ALA A 285 -11.24 21.98 23.95
CA ALA A 285 -9.95 22.38 23.38
C ALA A 285 -9.22 21.20 22.72
N TYR A 286 -9.24 20.01 23.33
CA TYR A 286 -8.67 18.80 22.74
C TYR A 286 -9.38 18.40 21.45
N GLY A 287 -10.73 18.43 21.45
CA GLY A 287 -11.53 18.12 20.26
C GLY A 287 -11.24 19.06 19.10
N LEU A 288 -11.18 20.38 19.38
CA LEU A 288 -10.82 21.40 18.40
C LEU A 288 -9.37 21.22 17.91
N GLY A 289 -8.44 21.04 18.84
CA GLY A 289 -7.03 20.83 18.55
C GLY A 289 -6.77 19.62 17.66
N ASN A 290 -7.42 18.48 17.95
CA ASN A 290 -7.31 17.28 17.12
C ASN A 290 -7.82 17.51 15.68
N ARG A 291 -8.86 18.33 15.48
CA ARG A 291 -9.32 18.69 14.13
C ARG A 291 -8.23 19.47 13.38
N LEU A 292 -7.58 20.43 14.05
CA LEU A 292 -6.49 21.21 13.47
C LEU A 292 -5.29 20.32 13.13
N ILE A 293 -4.88 19.43 14.03
CA ILE A 293 -3.79 18.47 13.78
C ILE A 293 -4.15 17.51 12.64
N SER A 294 -5.40 17.08 12.52
CA SER A 294 -5.83 16.22 11.42
C SER A 294 -5.60 16.87 10.05
N LEU A 295 -5.78 18.19 9.93
CA LEU A 295 -5.48 18.92 8.69
C LEU A 295 -3.97 18.90 8.38
N VAL A 296 -3.14 19.07 9.40
CA VAL A 296 -1.68 19.01 9.29
C VAL A 296 -1.19 17.60 8.96
N PHE A 297 -1.91 16.57 9.39
CA PHE A 297 -1.57 15.17 9.15
C PHE A 297 -1.76 14.76 7.67
N LEU A 298 -2.63 15.46 6.91
CA LEU A 298 -2.95 15.11 5.52
C LEU A 298 -1.72 15.20 4.58
N PRO A 299 -0.93 16.29 4.55
CA PRO A 299 0.31 16.34 3.77
C PRO A 299 1.30 15.23 4.13
N ALA A 300 1.50 14.95 5.42
CA ALA A 300 2.40 13.91 5.89
C ALA A 300 1.97 12.51 5.42
N MET A 301 0.66 12.20 5.54
CA MET A 301 0.09 10.96 5.00
C MET A 301 0.26 10.84 3.49
N GLY A 302 0.05 11.95 2.75
CA GLY A 302 0.24 11.98 1.30
C GLY A 302 1.66 11.61 0.90
N LEU A 303 2.66 12.19 1.57
CA LEU A 303 4.06 11.93 1.31
C LEU A 303 4.49 10.51 1.71
N GLY A 304 3.97 9.99 2.83
CA GLY A 304 4.16 8.59 3.22
C GLY A 304 3.61 7.60 2.19
N ARG A 305 2.42 7.87 1.63
CA ARG A 305 1.85 7.05 0.54
C ARG A 305 2.65 7.11 -0.75
N ALA A 306 3.14 8.29 -1.12
CA ALA A 306 4.01 8.45 -2.29
C ALA A 306 5.32 7.67 -2.11
N THR A 307 5.91 7.74 -0.91
CA THR A 307 7.11 6.99 -0.56
C THR A 307 6.88 5.48 -0.65
N ASN A 308 5.74 4.98 -0.14
CA ASN A 308 5.36 3.58 -0.24
C ASN A 308 5.37 3.07 -1.70
N THR A 309 4.70 3.78 -2.61
CA THR A 309 4.69 3.43 -4.04
C THR A 309 6.08 3.48 -4.66
N MET A 310 6.84 4.55 -4.44
CA MET A 310 8.18 4.72 -5.01
C MET A 310 9.15 3.64 -4.52
N VAL A 311 9.15 3.34 -3.22
CA VAL A 311 10.02 2.31 -2.64
C VAL A 311 9.63 0.93 -3.17
N GLY A 312 8.35 0.59 -3.18
CA GLY A 312 7.89 -0.70 -3.71
C GLY A 312 8.25 -0.92 -5.18
N GLN A 313 8.10 0.10 -6.03
CA GLN A 313 8.48 0.01 -7.43
C GLN A 313 10.00 -0.11 -7.63
N ASN A 314 10.81 0.68 -6.90
CA ASN A 314 12.28 0.63 -7.06
C ASN A 314 12.87 -0.67 -6.48
N LEU A 315 12.40 -1.14 -5.33
CA LEU A 315 12.85 -2.41 -4.77
C LEU A 315 12.39 -3.60 -5.63
N GLY A 316 11.16 -3.58 -6.15
CA GLY A 316 10.68 -4.58 -7.10
C GLY A 316 11.47 -4.61 -8.42
N ALA A 317 12.14 -3.51 -8.76
CA ALA A 317 13.04 -3.42 -9.92
C ALA A 317 14.51 -3.73 -9.59
N GLY A 318 14.85 -4.15 -8.36
CA GLY A 318 16.23 -4.39 -7.92
C GLY A 318 17.06 -3.12 -7.66
N GLU A 319 16.45 -1.95 -7.72
CA GLU A 319 17.10 -0.63 -7.65
C GLU A 319 17.11 -0.05 -6.22
N SER A 320 17.72 -0.77 -5.28
CA SER A 320 17.73 -0.38 -3.85
C SER A 320 18.37 0.99 -3.58
N GLY A 321 19.43 1.35 -4.31
CA GLY A 321 20.05 2.67 -4.21
C GLY A 321 19.14 3.82 -4.64
N ARG A 322 18.27 3.60 -5.63
CA ARG A 322 17.25 4.59 -6.04
C ARG A 322 16.15 4.70 -5.00
N ALA A 323 15.75 3.58 -4.38
CA ALA A 323 14.79 3.59 -3.28
C ALA A 323 15.29 4.42 -2.09
N GLU A 324 16.56 4.25 -1.70
CA GLU A 324 17.17 5.02 -0.60
C GLU A 324 17.22 6.52 -0.88
N ARG A 325 17.63 6.92 -2.08
CA ARG A 325 17.59 8.34 -2.49
C ARG A 325 16.17 8.90 -2.48
N ALA A 326 15.19 8.13 -2.94
CA ALA A 326 13.80 8.55 -2.94
C ALA A 326 13.27 8.79 -1.52
N VAL A 327 13.60 7.91 -0.56
CA VAL A 327 13.22 8.10 0.85
C VAL A 327 13.89 9.34 1.44
N GLY A 328 15.19 9.55 1.19
CA GLY A 328 15.91 10.72 1.69
C GLY A 328 15.31 12.05 1.19
N LEU A 329 15.01 12.12 -0.12
CA LEU A 329 14.34 13.27 -0.72
C LEU A 329 12.94 13.49 -0.15
N ALA A 330 12.16 12.42 0.00
CA ALA A 330 10.82 12.49 0.59
C ALA A 330 10.88 12.97 2.05
N ALA A 331 11.80 12.45 2.86
CA ALA A 331 11.94 12.85 4.26
C ALA A 331 12.35 14.33 4.40
N GLY A 332 13.29 14.80 3.57
CA GLY A 332 13.69 16.21 3.52
C GLY A 332 12.53 17.14 3.12
N ALA A 333 11.77 16.76 2.08
CA ALA A 333 10.57 17.49 1.67
C ALA A 333 9.48 17.49 2.75
N ALA A 334 9.25 16.35 3.43
CA ALA A 334 8.31 16.26 4.54
C ALA A 334 8.71 17.20 5.67
N ALA A 335 9.98 17.16 6.08
CA ALA A 335 10.49 18.00 7.15
C ALA A 335 10.33 19.48 6.79
N ALA A 336 10.70 19.90 5.59
CA ALA A 336 10.59 21.30 5.14
C ALA A 336 9.14 21.81 5.12
N VAL A 337 8.23 21.04 4.50
CA VAL A 337 6.80 21.40 4.43
C VAL A 337 6.20 21.46 5.83
N MET A 338 6.43 20.43 6.65
CA MET A 338 5.83 20.32 7.97
C MET A 338 6.42 21.31 8.97
N LEU A 339 7.70 21.66 8.85
CA LEU A 339 8.31 22.74 9.63
C LEU A 339 7.68 24.09 9.28
N THR A 340 7.46 24.35 7.99
CA THR A 340 6.77 25.58 7.54
C THR A 340 5.37 25.67 8.13
N VAL A 341 4.60 24.57 8.05
CA VAL A 341 3.27 24.48 8.67
C VAL A 341 3.35 24.64 10.20
N GLY A 342 4.36 24.08 10.85
CA GLY A 342 4.59 24.22 12.29
C GLY A 342 4.89 25.66 12.71
N VAL A 343 5.72 26.38 11.96
CA VAL A 343 6.01 27.80 12.21
C VAL A 343 4.74 28.64 12.06
N VAL A 344 3.95 28.42 11.01
CA VAL A 344 2.67 29.10 10.82
C VAL A 344 1.71 28.78 11.98
N ALA A 345 1.59 27.51 12.37
CA ALA A 345 0.74 27.10 13.48
C ALA A 345 1.19 27.71 14.83
N LEU A 346 2.49 27.88 15.05
CA LEU A 346 3.03 28.46 16.28
C LEU A 346 2.79 29.98 16.36
N VAL A 347 3.03 30.71 15.27
CA VAL A 347 2.86 32.17 15.20
C VAL A 347 1.38 32.56 15.11
N ALA A 348 0.60 31.86 14.30
CA ALA A 348 -0.80 32.15 14.03
C ALA A 348 -1.78 31.29 14.86
N ALA A 349 -1.33 30.67 15.95
CA ALA A 349 -2.13 29.72 16.73
C ALA A 349 -3.51 30.27 17.13
N ARG A 350 -3.52 31.44 17.79
CA ARG A 350 -4.75 32.05 18.32
C ARG A 350 -5.71 32.50 17.21
N PRO A 351 -5.27 33.23 16.15
CA PRO A 351 -6.13 33.50 15.00
C PRO A 351 -6.73 32.24 14.38
N VAL A 352 -5.92 31.20 14.15
CA VAL A 352 -6.38 29.93 13.57
C VAL A 352 -7.45 29.31 14.46
N VAL A 353 -7.19 29.15 15.76
CA VAL A 353 -8.14 28.59 16.72
C VAL A 353 -9.44 29.39 16.78
N SER A 354 -9.34 30.73 16.80
CA SER A 354 -10.51 31.62 16.93
C SER A 354 -11.50 31.52 15.78
N VAL A 355 -11.03 31.23 14.55
CA VAL A 355 -11.90 31.06 13.37
C VAL A 355 -12.84 29.86 13.50
N PHE A 356 -12.43 28.83 14.25
CA PHE A 356 -13.21 27.60 14.43
C PHE A 356 -14.13 27.63 15.67
N MET A 357 -14.16 28.73 16.41
CA MET A 357 -15.02 28.89 17.59
C MET A 357 -16.06 30.00 17.38
N ALA A 358 -17.33 29.70 17.65
CA ALA A 358 -18.37 30.72 17.74
C ALA A 358 -18.14 31.53 19.02
N THR A 359 -17.76 32.80 18.87
CA THR A 359 -17.55 33.73 19.99
C THR A 359 -18.90 34.13 20.58
N GLY A 360 -19.28 33.58 21.73
CA GLY A 360 -20.55 33.95 22.38
C GLY A 360 -20.92 33.27 23.70
N THR A 361 -20.09 32.39 24.27
CA THR A 361 -20.32 31.78 25.59
C THR A 361 -19.24 32.17 26.58
N ASP A 362 -19.56 32.25 27.88
CA ASP A 362 -18.62 32.61 28.95
C ASP A 362 -17.40 31.66 29.02
N THR A 363 -17.55 30.43 28.53
CA THR A 363 -16.50 29.39 28.45
C THR A 363 -15.67 29.41 27.16
N ALA A 364 -16.04 30.26 26.19
CA ALA A 364 -15.36 30.30 24.89
C ALA A 364 -13.92 30.80 25.01
N THR A 365 -13.67 31.80 25.86
CA THR A 365 -12.33 32.40 26.03
C THR A 365 -11.33 31.39 26.60
N GLU A 366 -11.70 30.70 27.68
CA GLU A 366 -10.84 29.67 28.29
C GLU A 366 -10.54 28.52 27.31
N THR A 367 -11.56 28.08 26.55
CA THR A 367 -11.40 27.03 25.53
C THR A 367 -10.44 27.49 24.42
N ILE A 368 -10.54 28.74 23.97
CA ILE A 368 -9.65 29.31 22.94
C ILE A 368 -8.21 29.36 23.44
N ASP A 369 -7.98 29.78 24.68
CA ASP A 369 -6.63 29.87 25.24
C ASP A 369 -6.02 28.47 25.41
N LEU A 370 -6.77 27.49 25.93
CA LEU A 370 -6.33 26.09 26.03
C LEU A 370 -6.05 25.46 24.66
N ALA A 371 -6.88 25.72 23.65
CA ALA A 371 -6.68 25.21 22.30
C ALA A 371 -5.50 25.92 21.58
N THR A 372 -5.24 27.18 21.91
CA THR A 372 -4.06 27.92 21.44
C THR A 372 -2.79 27.32 22.01
N ASP A 373 -2.76 27.04 23.31
CA ASP A 373 -1.62 26.39 23.97
C ASP A 373 -1.41 24.98 23.44
N TYR A 374 -2.49 24.22 23.25
CA TYR A 374 -2.45 22.93 22.57
C TYR A 374 -1.75 23.04 21.22
N LEU A 375 -2.20 23.93 20.33
CA LEU A 375 -1.65 24.03 18.99
C LEU A 375 -0.18 24.46 19.00
N ARG A 376 0.21 25.41 19.87
CA ARG A 376 1.61 25.85 19.99
C ARG A 376 2.54 24.74 20.45
N ILE A 377 2.14 24.00 21.50
CA ILE A 377 2.94 22.89 22.03
C ILE A 377 3.07 21.79 20.97
N ARG A 378 1.96 21.44 20.31
CA ARG A 378 1.91 20.36 19.33
C ARG A 378 2.62 20.74 18.03
N ALA A 379 2.65 22.01 17.63
CA ALA A 379 3.30 22.44 16.39
C ALA A 379 4.78 22.03 16.27
N VAL A 380 5.47 21.89 17.41
CA VAL A 380 6.87 21.43 17.47
C VAL A 380 7.06 20.02 16.91
N GLU A 381 6.04 19.16 17.01
CA GLU A 381 6.14 17.77 16.51
C GLU A 381 5.91 17.62 15.00
N PHE A 382 5.42 18.65 14.31
CA PHE A 382 4.92 18.51 12.94
C PHE A 382 5.98 17.99 11.97
N ALA A 383 7.22 18.49 12.07
CA ALA A 383 8.34 17.98 11.27
C ALA A 383 8.59 16.48 11.51
N PHE A 384 8.49 16.04 12.77
CA PHE A 384 8.65 14.63 13.16
C PHE A 384 7.53 13.76 12.64
N ILE A 385 6.28 14.24 12.62
CA ILE A 385 5.15 13.55 11.97
C ILE A 385 5.46 13.30 10.51
N GLY A 386 5.90 14.35 9.78
CA GLY A 386 6.22 14.26 8.36
C GLY A 386 7.25 13.17 8.07
N VAL A 387 8.39 13.24 8.75
CA VAL A 387 9.47 12.26 8.60
C VAL A 387 9.00 10.87 9.00
N PHE A 388 8.32 10.72 10.13
CA PHE A 388 7.82 9.43 10.60
C PHE A 388 6.86 8.77 9.59
N GLN A 389 5.95 9.53 8.97
CA GLN A 389 5.06 9.01 7.93
C GLN A 389 5.81 8.56 6.67
N VAL A 390 6.89 9.25 6.29
CA VAL A 390 7.78 8.81 5.20
C VAL A 390 8.47 7.49 5.54
N LEU A 391 9.00 7.35 6.76
CA LEU A 391 9.66 6.12 7.21
C LEU A 391 8.70 4.92 7.23
N LEU A 392 7.48 5.10 7.77
CA LEU A 392 6.44 4.07 7.72
C LEU A 392 6.06 3.73 6.27
N GLY A 393 6.01 4.73 5.40
CA GLY A 393 5.82 4.55 3.96
C GLY A 393 6.89 3.66 3.34
N ALA A 394 8.17 3.92 3.66
CA ALA A 394 9.29 3.13 3.16
C ALA A 394 9.24 1.66 3.61
N TYR A 395 8.99 1.39 4.90
CA TYR A 395 8.84 0.02 5.40
C TYR A 395 7.69 -0.74 4.74
N ARG A 396 6.54 -0.08 4.53
CA ARG A 396 5.40 -0.68 3.82
C ARG A 396 5.74 -0.94 2.36
N GLY A 397 6.45 -0.03 1.70
CA GLY A 397 6.89 -0.17 0.31
C GLY A 397 7.86 -1.33 0.13
N ALA A 398 8.71 -1.58 1.13
CA ALA A 398 9.63 -2.71 1.14
C ALA A 398 8.97 -4.05 1.50
N GLY A 399 7.66 -4.10 1.73
CA GLY A 399 6.95 -5.31 2.18
C GLY A 399 7.16 -5.65 3.67
N ASN A 400 7.97 -4.87 4.40
CA ASN A 400 8.24 -5.08 5.82
C ASN A 400 7.20 -4.38 6.72
N THR A 401 5.93 -4.74 6.54
CA THR A 401 4.80 -4.12 7.25
C THR A 401 4.76 -4.44 8.74
N ARG A 402 5.32 -5.59 9.17
CA ARG A 402 5.39 -5.96 10.60
C ARG A 402 6.29 -5.02 11.39
N THR A 403 7.41 -4.59 10.80
CA THR A 403 8.31 -3.62 11.42
C THR A 403 7.64 -2.24 11.51
N ALA A 404 6.92 -1.83 10.46
CA ALA A 404 6.12 -0.60 10.49
C ALA A 404 5.07 -0.62 11.61
N LEU A 405 4.32 -1.72 11.74
CA LEU A 405 3.38 -1.93 12.84
C LEU A 405 4.08 -1.83 14.19
N GLY A 406 5.22 -2.50 14.37
CA GLY A 406 6.00 -2.44 15.61
C GLY A 406 6.35 -1.01 16.03
N PHE A 407 6.84 -0.18 15.10
CA PHE A 407 7.12 1.22 15.38
C PHE A 407 5.89 2.02 15.77
N SER A 408 4.80 1.88 15.01
CA SER A 408 3.55 2.59 15.30
C SER A 408 2.99 2.20 16.67
N LEU A 409 3.03 0.92 17.04
CA LEU A 409 2.58 0.44 18.34
C LEU A 409 3.45 0.95 19.48
N VAL A 410 4.78 0.85 19.36
CA VAL A 410 5.71 1.31 20.39
C VAL A 410 5.60 2.83 20.56
N ALA A 411 5.63 3.59 19.47
CA ALA A 411 5.52 5.05 19.50
C ALA A 411 4.21 5.50 20.19
N LEU A 412 3.11 4.80 19.93
CA LEU A 412 1.80 5.15 20.45
C LEU A 412 1.56 4.65 21.87
N TRP A 413 1.71 3.34 22.13
CA TRP A 413 1.33 2.71 23.39
C TRP A 413 2.43 2.70 24.45
N LEU A 414 3.70 2.71 24.04
CA LEU A 414 4.82 2.80 24.98
C LEU A 414 5.41 4.23 25.03
N GLY A 415 5.27 5.00 23.95
CA GLY A 415 5.66 6.41 23.91
C GLY A 415 4.52 7.30 24.37
N ARG A 416 3.52 7.52 23.51
CA ARG A 416 2.51 8.57 23.68
C ARG A 416 1.58 8.37 24.89
N VAL A 417 0.94 7.21 25.03
CA VAL A 417 -0.02 6.96 26.11
C VAL A 417 0.61 7.08 27.51
N PRO A 418 1.78 6.46 27.80
CA PRO A 418 2.43 6.59 29.10
C PRO A 418 2.97 7.99 29.37
N MET A 419 3.47 8.69 28.36
CA MET A 419 3.93 10.08 28.52
C MET A 419 2.76 11.01 28.89
N VAL A 420 1.60 10.86 28.23
CA VAL A 420 0.39 11.60 28.61
C VAL A 420 -0.01 11.29 30.04
N TYR A 421 -0.05 10.02 30.43
CA TYR A 421 -0.40 9.65 31.80
C TYR A 421 0.59 10.22 32.83
N GLY A 422 1.89 10.07 32.56
CA GLY A 422 2.95 10.54 33.43
C GLY A 422 2.95 12.05 33.62
N PHE A 423 2.88 12.83 32.53
CA PHE A 423 2.88 14.29 32.64
C PHE A 423 1.57 14.86 33.20
N ALA A 424 0.42 14.31 32.79
CA ALA A 424 -0.88 14.84 33.21
C ALA A 424 -1.24 14.47 34.65
N PHE A 425 -0.98 13.23 35.07
CA PHE A 425 -1.44 12.71 36.36
C PHE A 425 -0.33 12.51 37.40
N LEU A 426 0.88 12.06 37.00
CA LEU A 426 1.96 11.83 37.97
C LEU A 426 2.76 13.09 38.28
N ALA A 427 3.09 13.90 37.27
CA ALA A 427 3.83 15.15 37.42
C ALA A 427 2.94 16.34 37.81
N GLY A 428 1.61 16.16 37.83
CA GLY A 428 0.66 17.20 38.24
C GLY A 428 0.59 18.41 37.30
N LEU A 429 1.00 18.28 36.03
CA LEU A 429 0.98 19.39 35.06
C LEU A 429 -0.43 19.68 34.49
N GLY A 430 -1.45 18.96 34.96
CA GLY A 430 -2.84 19.14 34.55
C GLY A 430 -3.05 18.95 33.05
N ALA A 431 -3.92 19.78 32.46
CA ALA A 431 -4.22 19.73 31.02
C ALA A 431 -2.97 19.94 30.13
N THR A 432 -2.05 20.81 30.56
CA THR A 432 -0.79 21.06 29.84
C THR A 432 0.09 19.82 29.77
N GLY A 433 0.04 18.97 30.81
CA GLY A 433 0.71 17.68 30.82
C GLY A 433 0.23 16.75 29.70
N ILE A 434 -1.04 16.82 29.32
CA ILE A 434 -1.59 16.04 28.20
C ILE A 434 -0.96 16.50 26.88
N TRP A 435 -0.91 17.81 26.64
CA TRP A 435 -0.35 18.38 25.41
C TRP A 435 1.14 18.05 25.25
N ILE A 436 1.90 18.21 26.34
CA ILE A 436 3.33 17.91 26.40
C ILE A 436 3.53 16.40 26.19
N GLY A 437 2.80 15.55 26.91
CA GLY A 437 2.93 14.10 26.80
C GLY A 437 2.60 13.56 25.40
N MET A 438 1.61 14.16 24.72
CA MET A 438 1.34 13.78 23.33
C MET A 438 2.51 14.14 22.41
N THR A 439 3.07 15.34 22.59
CA THR A 439 4.15 15.89 21.77
C THR A 439 5.45 15.11 21.97
N THR A 440 5.87 14.93 23.22
CA THR A 440 7.09 14.21 23.56
C THR A 440 7.01 12.74 23.16
N GLY A 441 5.87 12.09 23.39
CA GLY A 441 5.66 10.71 22.97
C GLY A 441 5.80 10.49 21.46
N HIS A 442 5.23 11.38 20.64
CA HIS A 442 5.42 11.32 19.19
C HIS A 442 6.86 11.58 18.77
N ILE A 443 7.51 12.61 19.31
CA ILE A 443 8.90 12.95 18.97
C ILE A 443 9.81 11.76 19.31
N LEU A 444 9.67 11.18 20.50
CA LEU A 444 10.46 10.01 20.90
C LEU A 444 10.20 8.81 20.00
N GLY A 445 8.94 8.53 19.65
CA GLY A 445 8.59 7.46 18.71
C GLY A 445 9.21 7.67 17.32
N ALA A 446 9.14 8.90 16.81
CA ALA A 446 9.72 9.27 15.52
C ALA A 446 11.26 9.16 15.52
N LEU A 447 11.92 9.62 16.58
CA LEU A 447 13.37 9.50 16.76
C LEU A 447 13.80 8.03 16.84
N ALA A 448 13.09 7.21 17.63
CA ALA A 448 13.37 5.79 17.75
C ALA A 448 13.26 5.07 16.39
N ALA A 449 12.20 5.35 15.63
CA ALA A 449 12.03 4.81 14.29
C ALA A 449 13.10 5.31 13.31
N GLY A 450 13.46 6.60 13.37
CA GLY A 450 14.53 7.18 12.55
C GLY A 450 15.90 6.56 12.83
N LEU A 451 16.27 6.42 14.11
CA LEU A 451 17.51 5.76 14.54
C LEU A 451 17.56 4.29 14.16
N TRP A 452 16.41 3.60 14.13
CA TRP A 452 16.38 2.24 13.64
C TRP A 452 16.48 2.17 12.12
N PHE A 453 15.85 3.11 11.42
CA PHE A 453 15.86 3.17 9.96
C PHE A 453 17.29 3.27 9.39
N THR A 454 18.21 3.94 10.09
CA THR A 454 19.61 4.03 9.69
C THR A 454 20.35 2.70 9.67
N ARG A 455 19.81 1.64 10.28
CA ARG A 455 20.37 0.28 10.19
C ARG A 455 20.23 -0.33 8.79
N GLY A 456 19.39 0.23 7.93
CA GLY A 456 19.28 -0.20 6.53
C GLY A 456 18.58 -1.55 6.32
N THR A 457 18.10 -2.23 7.37
CA THR A 457 17.41 -3.54 7.29
C THR A 457 16.12 -3.52 6.48
N TRP A 458 15.63 -2.34 6.12
CA TRP A 458 14.46 -2.17 5.25
C TRP A 458 14.81 -2.33 3.76
N LYS A 459 16.11 -2.30 3.41
CA LYS A 459 16.62 -2.46 2.03
C LYS A 459 16.72 -3.92 1.61
N GLU A 460 16.76 -4.85 2.58
CA GLU A 460 16.72 -6.28 2.33
C GLU A 460 15.31 -6.64 1.85
N ALA A 461 15.20 -7.04 0.58
CA ALA A 461 13.92 -7.47 0.03
C ALA A 461 13.42 -8.69 0.82
N VAL A 462 12.22 -8.58 1.41
CA VAL A 462 11.53 -9.69 2.09
C VAL A 462 10.75 -10.54 1.06
N VAL A 463 10.95 -10.29 -0.23
CA VAL A 463 10.47 -11.19 -1.28
C VAL A 463 11.56 -12.22 -1.48
N ASP A 464 11.27 -13.47 -1.11
CA ASP A 464 12.16 -14.62 -1.28
C ASP A 464 12.83 -14.52 -2.67
N ALA A 465 14.14 -14.31 -2.67
CA ALA A 465 14.92 -14.57 -3.87
C ALA A 465 14.70 -16.05 -4.19
N PRO A 466 14.25 -16.42 -5.41
CA PRO A 466 14.33 -17.82 -5.80
C PRO A 466 15.79 -18.23 -5.61
N ASP A 467 16.01 -19.27 -4.81
CA ASP A 467 17.32 -19.77 -4.41
C ASP A 467 18.28 -19.68 -5.60
N ALA A 468 19.17 -18.70 -5.55
CA ALA A 468 20.34 -18.67 -6.42
C ALA A 468 21.19 -19.86 -5.96
N GLY A 469 21.02 -21.00 -6.65
CA GLY A 469 21.88 -22.16 -6.48
C GLY A 469 23.34 -21.74 -6.51
N PRO A 470 24.22 -22.45 -5.79
CA PRO A 470 25.59 -22.01 -5.56
C PRO A 470 26.26 -21.75 -6.91
N ALA A 471 26.81 -20.54 -7.06
CA ALA A 471 27.59 -20.15 -8.23
C ALA A 471 28.72 -21.16 -8.43
N ALA A 472 28.52 -22.06 -9.38
CA ALA A 472 29.54 -22.98 -9.85
C ALA A 472 30.53 -22.18 -10.70
N GLY A 473 31.76 -22.04 -10.19
CA GLY A 473 32.96 -21.86 -11.00
C GLY A 473 33.17 -20.48 -11.61
N ALA A 474 33.58 -19.50 -10.80
CA ALA A 474 34.52 -18.50 -11.30
C ALA A 474 35.89 -19.18 -11.44
N THR A 475 36.14 -19.81 -12.58
CA THR A 475 37.50 -20.03 -13.05
C THR A 475 38.05 -18.67 -13.49
N GLU A 476 39.08 -18.21 -12.77
CA GLU A 476 39.97 -17.13 -13.22
C GLU A 476 40.41 -17.39 -14.67
N PRO A 477 40.42 -16.38 -15.56
CA PRO A 477 41.10 -16.53 -16.82
C PRO A 477 42.61 -16.50 -16.56
N THR A 478 43.24 -17.66 -16.69
CA THR A 478 44.69 -17.82 -16.81
C THR A 478 45.21 -16.95 -17.95
N GLU A 479 46.31 -16.23 -17.71
CA GLU A 479 47.10 -15.49 -18.70
C GLU A 479 47.29 -16.33 -19.98
N ALA A 480 46.73 -15.86 -21.09
CA ALA A 480 47.10 -16.30 -22.41
C ALA A 480 48.16 -15.33 -22.94
N GLU A 481 49.37 -15.86 -23.12
CA GLU A 481 50.52 -15.23 -23.75
C GLU A 481 50.14 -14.59 -25.10
N LEU A 482 50.48 -13.31 -25.24
CA LEU A 482 50.52 -12.61 -26.53
C LEU A 482 51.72 -13.14 -27.32
N PRO A 483 51.58 -13.51 -28.61
CA PRO A 483 52.74 -13.71 -29.46
C PRO A 483 53.37 -12.34 -29.78
N GLU A 484 54.67 -12.25 -29.49
CA GLU A 484 55.53 -11.09 -29.76
C GLU A 484 55.51 -10.67 -31.24
N ALA A 485 55.58 -9.36 -31.44
CA ALA A 485 55.72 -8.72 -32.74
C ALA A 485 57.13 -8.93 -33.31
N ASP A 486 57.20 -9.38 -34.55
CA ASP A 486 58.42 -9.50 -35.34
C ASP A 486 58.73 -8.16 -36.05
N PRO A 487 59.90 -7.52 -35.84
CA PRO A 487 60.27 -6.30 -36.54
C PRO A 487 61.43 -6.53 -37.53
N GLU A 488 61.11 -6.84 -38.79
CA GLU A 488 62.00 -6.64 -39.94
C GLU A 488 61.15 -6.03 -41.08
N ALA A 489 61.28 -4.73 -41.36
CA ALA A 489 62.29 -4.12 -42.24
C ALA A 489 62.01 -4.35 -43.75
N GLU A 490 61.65 -3.23 -44.38
CA GLU A 490 62.02 -2.79 -45.74
C GLU A 490 61.20 -3.17 -46.99
N GLY A 491 60.82 -2.09 -47.70
CA GLY A 491 60.64 -2.00 -49.16
C GLY A 491 59.25 -2.39 -49.67
N ALA A 492 58.50 -1.65 -50.47
CA ALA A 492 58.65 -0.45 -51.30
C ALA A 492 57.19 0.05 -51.51
N GLY A 493 56.83 1.33 -51.67
CA GLY A 493 57.48 2.37 -52.45
C GLY A 493 56.83 2.51 -53.84
N SER A 494 55.60 3.06 -53.95
CA SER A 494 55.12 3.78 -55.16
C SER A 494 53.71 4.41 -54.99
N ARG A 495 53.67 5.70 -54.61
CA ARG A 495 53.16 6.90 -55.32
C ARG A 495 51.81 6.89 -56.13
N PRO A 496 51.24 8.09 -56.44
CA PRO A 496 49.87 8.49 -56.08
C PRO A 496 49.00 8.83 -57.31
N ASP A 497 47.77 9.32 -57.06
CA ASP A 497 46.89 10.20 -57.88
C ASP A 497 45.43 9.81 -57.57
N GLY A 498 44.40 10.65 -57.46
CA GLY A 498 44.18 12.05 -57.80
C GLY A 498 42.71 12.20 -58.22
N GLY A 499 41.99 13.20 -57.69
CA GLY A 499 40.84 13.81 -58.36
C GLY A 499 39.41 13.33 -58.03
N THR A 500 38.62 14.26 -57.46
CA THR A 500 37.33 14.80 -57.98
C THR A 500 36.49 13.86 -58.88
N THR A 501 35.17 13.71 -58.76
CA THR A 501 34.11 14.73 -58.88
C THR A 501 32.74 14.04 -58.73
N GLN A 502 31.79 14.76 -58.13
CA GLN A 502 30.33 14.81 -58.39
C GLN A 502 29.67 13.81 -59.36
N GLN A 503 28.57 13.20 -58.86
CA GLN A 503 27.22 13.03 -59.45
C GLN A 503 26.99 13.52 -60.91
N PRO A 504 26.13 12.84 -61.71
CA PRO A 504 24.68 12.97 -61.50
C PRO A 504 23.78 11.76 -61.83
N GLU A 505 22.56 11.86 -61.27
CA GLU A 505 21.23 11.50 -61.81
C GLU A 505 20.99 10.15 -62.51
N SER A 506 20.15 9.33 -61.88
CA SER A 506 18.78 9.08 -62.34
C SER A 506 17.91 8.55 -61.19
#